data_AF-A0A3M7N062-F1
#
_entry.id   AF-A0A3M7N062-F1
#
_cell.length_a   1.000
_cell.length_b   1.000
_cell.length_c   1.000
_cell.angle_alpha   90.00
_cell.angle_beta   90.00
_cell.angle_gamma   90.00
#
_symmetry.space_group_name_H-M   'P 1'
#
loop_
_entity.id
_entity.type
_entity.pdbx_description
1 polymer ?
#
loop_
_entity_poly.entity_id
_entity_poly.type
_entity_poly.pdbx_seq_one_letter_code
_entity_poly.pdbx_strand_id
1 'polypeptide(L)'
;MPSAEFEQAAEASKRLKTKPTDSELLELYALFKIANGEDFSKATQPGIFDIRGKAKYNAWKKEVDAGVTADQAEKRYIEAIEALQAKYGVQETTAAT
;
A
#
# COMPACT_ATOMS: atom_id res chain seq x y z
N MET A 1 -6.76 11.66 8.85
CA MET A 1 -6.55 10.38 9.56
C MET A 1 -7.23 9.32 8.73
N PRO A 2 -6.56 8.17 8.49
CA PRO A 2 -7.18 7.08 7.77
C PRO A 2 -8.40 6.54 8.52
N SER A 3 -9.32 5.89 7.80
CA SER A 3 -10.49 5.24 8.38
C SER A 3 -10.15 3.92 9.06
N ALA A 4 -11.07 3.44 9.91
CA ALA A 4 -10.95 2.13 10.54
C ALA A 4 -10.93 0.98 9.53
N GLU A 5 -11.56 1.15 8.36
CA GLU A 5 -11.54 0.15 7.27
C GLU A 5 -10.14 0.06 6.64
N PHE A 6 -9.48 1.21 6.46
CA PHE A 6 -8.10 1.24 5.99
C PHE A 6 -7.13 0.57 6.97
N GLU A 7 -7.28 0.83 8.27
CA GLU A 7 -6.44 0.19 9.29
C GLU A 7 -6.61 -1.33 9.27
N GLN A 8 -7.87 -1.81 9.16
CA GLN A 8 -8.17 -3.22 9.00
C GLN A 8 -7.58 -3.82 7.72
N ALA A 9 -7.68 -3.11 6.59
CA ALA A 9 -7.06 -3.54 5.34
C ALA A 9 -5.52 -3.61 5.46
N ALA A 10 -4.90 -2.63 6.15
CA ALA A 10 -3.46 -2.62 6.38
C ALA A 10 -3.02 -3.77 7.29
N GLU A 11 -3.82 -4.15 8.28
CA GLU A 11 -3.59 -5.36 9.07
C GLU A 11 -3.78 -6.64 8.25
N ALA A 12 -4.84 -6.71 7.45
CA ALA A 12 -5.15 -7.84 6.58
C ALA A 12 -4.05 -8.09 5.54
N SER A 13 -3.41 -7.03 5.02
CA SER A 13 -2.29 -7.10 4.08
C SER A 13 -1.12 -7.94 4.61
N LYS A 14 -0.91 -7.93 5.94
CA LYS A 14 0.16 -8.69 6.61
C LYS A 14 -0.15 -10.18 6.75
N ARG A 15 -1.42 -10.55 6.57
CA ARG A 15 -1.92 -11.92 6.75
C ARG A 15 -2.08 -12.67 5.43
N LEU A 16 -1.62 -12.13 4.31
CA LEU A 16 -1.65 -12.85 3.03
C LEU A 16 -0.80 -14.14 3.11
N LYS A 17 -1.29 -15.25 2.58
CA LYS A 17 -0.55 -16.54 2.58
C LYS A 17 0.68 -16.50 1.68
N THR A 18 0.60 -15.71 0.62
CA THR A 18 1.64 -15.58 -0.39
C THR A 18 2.05 -14.12 -0.50
N LYS A 19 3.36 -13.89 -0.70
CA LYS A 19 3.90 -12.56 -0.94
C LYS A 19 3.36 -12.01 -2.28
N PRO A 20 2.73 -10.83 -2.31
CA PRO A 20 2.35 -10.18 -3.56
C PRO A 20 3.56 -9.89 -4.46
N THR A 21 3.30 -9.67 -5.74
CA THR A 21 4.32 -9.23 -6.70
C THR A 21 4.88 -7.86 -6.32
N ASP A 22 6.10 -7.55 -6.77
CA ASP A 22 6.70 -6.23 -6.49
C ASP A 22 5.82 -5.08 -6.99
N SER A 23 5.12 -5.24 -8.12
CA SER A 23 4.18 -4.24 -8.63
C SER A 23 3.00 -3.99 -7.69
N GLU A 24 2.38 -5.05 -7.16
CA GLU A 24 1.29 -4.94 -6.18
C GLU A 24 1.79 -4.29 -4.87
N LEU A 25 2.98 -4.66 -4.41
CA LEU A 25 3.59 -4.04 -3.22
C LEU A 25 3.89 -2.56 -3.42
N LEU A 26 4.33 -2.15 -4.61
CA LEU A 26 4.61 -0.75 -4.94
C LEU A 26 3.33 0.08 -5.02
N GLU A 27 2.26 -0.48 -5.58
CA GLU A 27 0.93 0.16 -5.60
C GLU A 27 0.40 0.36 -4.17
N LEU A 28 0.39 -0.70 -3.37
CA LEU A 28 -0.01 -0.63 -1.96
C LEU A 28 0.82 0.40 -1.18
N TYR A 29 2.13 0.46 -1.42
CA TYR A 29 3.01 1.44 -0.79
C TYR A 29 2.60 2.88 -1.14
N ALA A 30 2.39 3.19 -2.42
CA ALA A 30 2.02 4.53 -2.86
C ALA A 30 0.68 4.97 -2.27
N LEU A 31 -0.34 4.10 -2.36
CA LEU A 31 -1.68 4.37 -1.84
C LEU A 31 -1.67 4.53 -0.32
N PHE A 32 -0.93 3.68 0.40
CA PHE A 32 -0.83 3.76 1.86
C PHE A 32 -0.28 5.12 2.31
N LYS A 33 0.78 5.62 1.65
CA LYS A 33 1.38 6.91 1.98
C LYS A 33 0.43 8.08 1.77
N ILE A 34 -0.28 8.09 0.64
CA ILE A 34 -1.23 9.15 0.31
C ILE A 34 -2.43 9.10 1.27
N ALA A 35 -2.96 7.92 1.57
CA ALA A 35 -4.07 7.74 2.51
C ALA A 35 -3.71 8.22 3.94
N ASN A 36 -2.46 8.01 4.37
CA ASN A 36 -1.96 8.54 5.63
C ASN A 36 -1.72 10.07 5.61
N GLY A 37 -1.88 10.73 4.47
CA GLY A 37 -1.61 12.15 4.30
C GLY A 37 -0.12 12.49 4.36
N GLU A 38 0.77 11.55 4.01
CA GLU A 38 2.19 11.85 3.93
C GLU A 38 2.47 12.87 2.81
N ASP A 39 3.27 13.87 3.12
CA ASP A 39 3.68 14.90 2.15
C ASP A 39 4.85 14.41 1.30
N PHE A 40 4.58 14.17 0.01
CA PHE A 40 5.59 13.75 -0.96
C PHE A 40 6.75 14.74 -1.10
N SER A 41 6.53 16.03 -0.86
CA SER A 41 7.58 17.06 -0.96
C SER A 41 8.70 16.85 0.06
N LYS A 42 8.42 16.10 1.14
CA LYS A 42 9.39 15.73 2.18
C LYS A 42 10.05 14.38 1.91
N ALA A 43 9.68 13.69 0.84
CA ALA A 43 10.25 12.40 0.48
C ALA A 43 11.71 12.56 0.01
N THR A 44 12.62 11.87 0.67
CA THR A 44 14.04 11.84 0.26
C THR A 44 14.18 11.12 -1.08
N GLN A 45 14.80 11.80 -2.06
CA GLN A 45 15.11 11.17 -3.32
C GLN A 45 16.14 10.04 -3.11
N PRO A 46 15.86 8.81 -3.56
CA PRO A 46 16.77 7.68 -3.40
C PRO A 46 18.03 7.85 -4.24
N GLY A 47 19.15 7.30 -3.75
CA GLY A 47 20.43 7.32 -4.44
C GLY A 47 20.44 6.49 -5.72
N ILE A 48 21.40 6.74 -6.61
CA ILE A 48 21.49 6.12 -7.96
C ILE A 48 21.58 4.58 -7.88
N PHE A 49 22.16 4.04 -6.82
CA PHE A 49 22.31 2.60 -6.60
C PHE A 49 21.13 1.96 -5.84
N ASP A 50 20.19 2.75 -5.31
CA ASP A 50 19.03 2.24 -4.58
C ASP A 50 17.84 2.00 -5.51
N ILE A 51 17.90 0.87 -6.23
CA ILE A 51 16.87 0.48 -7.21
C ILE A 51 15.50 0.32 -6.54
N ARG A 52 15.45 -0.24 -5.33
CA ARG A 52 14.19 -0.50 -4.60
C ARG A 52 13.59 0.80 -4.06
N GLY A 53 14.40 1.67 -3.47
CA GLY A 53 13.96 2.99 -3.04
C GLY A 53 13.46 3.81 -4.22
N LYS A 54 14.16 3.76 -5.37
CA LYS A 54 13.73 4.43 -6.61
C LYS A 54 12.37 3.93 -7.09
N ALA A 55 12.13 2.63 -7.08
CA ALA A 55 10.83 2.07 -7.45
C ALA A 55 9.70 2.58 -6.55
N LYS A 56 9.91 2.57 -5.22
CA LYS A 56 8.95 3.10 -4.23
C LYS A 56 8.68 4.59 -4.40
N TYR A 57 9.74 5.38 -4.54
CA TYR A 57 9.65 6.82 -4.76
C TYR A 57 8.86 7.13 -6.04
N ASN A 58 9.17 6.43 -7.14
CA ASN A 58 8.47 6.62 -8.40
C ASN A 58 7.00 6.19 -8.35
N ALA A 59 6.68 5.08 -7.67
CA ALA A 59 5.30 4.64 -7.50
C ALA A 59 4.49 5.68 -6.71
N TRP A 60 5.03 6.20 -5.61
CA TRP A 60 4.37 7.25 -4.84
C TRP A 60 4.23 8.55 -5.65
N LYS A 61 5.31 8.98 -6.32
CA LYS A 61 5.30 10.17 -7.18
C LYS A 61 4.22 10.09 -8.25
N LYS A 62 4.08 8.94 -8.91
CA LYS A 62 3.10 8.72 -9.98
C LYS A 62 1.67 8.99 -9.50
N GLU A 63 1.29 8.46 -8.34
CA GLU A 63 -0.06 8.65 -7.80
C GLU A 63 -0.28 10.10 -7.32
N VAL A 64 0.75 10.75 -6.79
CA VAL A 64 0.71 12.17 -6.42
C VAL A 64 0.56 13.08 -7.65
N ASP A 65 1.35 12.84 -8.71
CA ASP A 65 1.24 13.58 -9.98
C ASP A 65 -0.12 13.36 -10.66
N ALA A 66 -0.73 12.19 -10.45
CA ALA A 66 -2.09 11.89 -10.91
C ALA A 66 -3.19 12.60 -10.08
N GLY A 67 -2.82 13.30 -9.00
CA GLY A 67 -3.76 14.05 -8.17
C GLY A 67 -4.61 13.16 -7.25
N VAL A 68 -4.15 11.96 -6.92
CA VAL A 68 -4.87 11.05 -6.03
C VAL A 68 -4.98 11.67 -4.63
N THR A 69 -6.21 11.83 -4.14
CA THR A 69 -6.46 12.35 -2.78
C THR A 69 -6.32 11.25 -1.73
N ALA A 70 -6.24 11.63 -0.44
CA ALA A 70 -6.20 10.68 0.67
C ALA A 70 -7.40 9.72 0.65
N ASP A 71 -8.63 10.23 0.49
CA ASP A 71 -9.85 9.41 0.41
C ASP A 71 -9.85 8.46 -0.80
N GLN A 72 -9.34 8.90 -1.95
CA GLN A 72 -9.24 8.05 -3.14
C GLN A 72 -8.19 6.95 -2.95
N ALA A 73 -7.04 7.31 -2.38
CA ALA A 73 -5.98 6.37 -2.08
C ALA A 73 -6.44 5.30 -1.08
N GLU A 74 -7.20 5.73 -0.07
CA GLU A 74 -7.78 4.84 0.93
C GLU A 74 -8.70 3.78 0.30
N LYS A 75 -9.68 4.22 -0.50
CA LYS A 75 -10.61 3.31 -1.18
C LYS A 75 -9.87 2.32 -2.08
N ARG A 76 -8.96 2.82 -2.91
CA ARG A 76 -8.16 1.97 -3.80
C ARG A 76 -7.27 0.99 -3.04
N TYR A 77 -6.74 1.40 -1.88
CA TYR A 77 -5.94 0.51 -1.04
C TYR A 77 -6.78 -0.64 -0.49
N ILE A 78 -7.99 -0.36 0.01
CA ILE A 78 -8.92 -1.37 0.51
C ILE A 78 -9.26 -2.36 -0.62
N GLU A 79 -9.69 -1.86 -1.78
CA GLU A 79 -10.02 -2.68 -2.95
C GLU A 79 -8.83 -3.55 -3.39
N ALA A 80 -7.62 -3.00 -3.38
CA ALA A 80 -6.40 -3.74 -3.72
C ALA A 80 -6.12 -4.86 -2.71
N ILE A 81 -6.30 -4.62 -1.41
CA ILE A 81 -6.13 -5.66 -0.40
C ILE A 81 -7.18 -6.76 -0.56
N GLU A 82 -8.44 -6.43 -0.76
CA GLU A 82 -9.50 -7.43 -0.98
C GLU A 82 -9.19 -8.31 -2.20
N ALA A 83 -8.76 -7.71 -3.31
CA ALA A 83 -8.34 -8.43 -4.49
C ALA A 83 -7.13 -9.35 -4.22
N LEU A 84 -6.15 -8.88 -3.45
CA LEU A 84 -4.99 -9.67 -3.05
C LEU A 84 -5.36 -10.83 -2.12
N GLN A 85 -6.31 -10.62 -1.20
CA GLN A 85 -6.84 -11.67 -0.33
C GLN A 85 -7.55 -12.75 -1.15
N ALA A 86 -8.36 -12.35 -2.14
CA ALA A 86 -9.01 -13.28 -3.05
C ALA A 86 -7.99 -14.06 -3.90
N LYS A 87 -6.92 -13.40 -4.35
CA LYS A 87 -5.89 -13.99 -5.22
C LYS A 87 -4.91 -14.90 -4.49
N TYR A 88 -4.45 -14.50 -3.31
CA TYR A 88 -3.37 -15.16 -2.57
C TYR A 88 -3.86 -15.94 -1.34
N GLY A 89 -5.11 -15.73 -0.93
CA GLY A 89 -5.66 -16.27 0.30
C GLY A 89 -5.13 -15.57 1.55
N VAL A 90 -5.87 -15.69 2.65
CA VAL A 90 -5.53 -15.12 3.96
C VAL A 90 -5.14 -16.25 4.90
N GLN A 91 -4.04 -16.10 5.62
CA GLN A 91 -3.70 -16.97 6.74
C GLN A 91 -4.82 -16.86 7.76
N GLU A 92 -5.62 -17.92 7.90
CA GLU A 92 -6.61 -18.00 8.96
C GLU A 92 -5.85 -17.97 10.27
N THR A 93 -6.05 -16.90 11.04
CA THR A 93 -5.60 -16.88 12.42
C THR A 93 -6.56 -17.80 13.17
N THR A 94 -6.23 -19.09 13.27
CA THR A 94 -6.84 -19.95 14.27
C THR A 94 -6.45 -19.39 15.62
N ALA A 95 -7.28 -18.49 16.15
CA ALA A 95 -7.28 -18.17 17.57
C ALA A 95 -7.64 -19.49 18.27
N ALA A 96 -6.60 -20.17 18.76
CA ALA A 96 -6.77 -21.34 19.61
C ALA A 96 -7.61 -20.91 20.81
N THR A 97 -8.77 -21.56 20.92
CA THR A 97 -9.69 -21.65 22.05
C THR A 97 -9.00 -21.75 23.40
#